data_AF-A0A060C5S9-F1
#
_entry.id   AF-A0A060C5S9-F1
#
_cell.length_a   1.000
_cell.length_b   1.000
_cell.length_c   1.000
_cell.angle_alpha   90.00
_cell.angle_beta   90.00
_cell.angle_gamma   90.00
#
_symmetry.space_group_name_H-M   'P 1'
#
loop_
_entity.id
_entity.type
_entity.pdbx_description
1 polymer ?
#
loop_
_entity_poly.entity_id
_entity_poly.type
_entity_poly.pdbx_seq_one_letter_code
_entity_poly.pdbx_strand_id
1 'polypeptide(L)'
;MPFGEHDNSLTRFSIGEGKPGAANATKDLKYIVPVVQEILKINPSVKIMASPWSAPAWMKNTGNLKMGGKLRFGEYTGNGYDKNKDTFESVYARYFIKYLEAYQKYGIPIYAITIQNEPSNAAMWPAMIWKIDELIEFG
;
A
#
# COMPACT_ATOMS: atom_id res chain seq x y z
N MET A 1 -8.35 2.51 -10.72
CA MET A 1 -8.04 2.13 -12.11
C MET A 1 -9.12 1.17 -12.58
N PRO A 2 -9.49 1.16 -13.87
CA PRO A 2 -10.35 0.14 -14.46
C PRO A 2 -9.75 -1.27 -14.34
N PHE A 3 -10.60 -2.28 -14.44
CA PHE A 3 -10.17 -3.68 -14.52
C PHE A 3 -9.43 -3.91 -15.85
N GLY A 4 -8.25 -4.56 -15.78
CA GLY A 4 -7.37 -4.78 -16.95
C GLY A 4 -6.31 -3.69 -17.20
N GLU A 5 -6.41 -2.51 -16.56
CA GLU A 5 -5.31 -1.55 -16.54
C GLU A 5 -4.34 -1.84 -15.40
N HIS A 6 -3.02 -1.77 -15.66
CA HIS A 6 -1.96 -1.92 -14.66
C HIS A 6 -1.09 -0.65 -14.57
N ASP A 7 -0.61 -0.29 -13.38
CA ASP A 7 0.22 0.90 -13.12
C ASP A 7 1.62 0.46 -12.64
N ASN A 8 2.35 -0.20 -13.52
CA ASN A 8 3.60 -0.90 -13.23
C ASN A 8 4.71 0.04 -12.74
N SER A 9 4.65 1.30 -13.18
CA SER A 9 5.54 2.39 -12.78
C SER A 9 5.06 3.15 -11.54
N LEU A 10 3.89 2.82 -10.99
CA LEU A 10 3.27 3.48 -9.83
C LEU A 10 3.06 4.99 -10.03
N THR A 11 2.79 5.41 -11.26
CA THR A 11 2.56 6.82 -11.65
C THR A 11 1.27 7.40 -11.08
N ARG A 12 0.29 6.56 -10.77
CA ARG A 12 -0.99 6.93 -10.14
C ARG A 12 -0.98 6.67 -8.63
N PHE A 13 0.17 6.31 -8.04
CA PHE A 13 0.33 6.22 -6.59
C PHE A 13 0.16 7.59 -5.94
N SER A 14 -0.67 7.67 -4.90
CA SER A 14 -0.86 8.89 -4.12
C SER A 14 -1.49 8.55 -2.76
N ILE A 15 -0.90 9.08 -1.68
CA ILE A 15 -1.48 9.08 -0.32
C ILE A 15 -2.48 10.23 -0.11
N GLY A 16 -2.70 11.05 -1.13
CA GLY A 16 -3.61 12.20 -1.13
C GLY A 16 -3.06 13.35 -1.99
N GLU A 17 -3.88 14.38 -2.12
CA GLU A 17 -3.58 15.63 -2.81
C GLU A 17 -3.94 16.82 -1.92
N GLY A 18 -3.39 18.00 -2.22
CA GLY A 18 -3.56 19.21 -1.41
C GLY A 18 -2.58 19.32 -0.23
N LYS A 19 -2.72 20.40 0.55
CA LYS A 19 -1.93 20.63 1.78
C LYS A 19 -2.51 19.79 2.93
N PRO A 20 -1.69 19.16 3.79
CA PRO A 20 -2.18 18.42 4.96
C PRO A 20 -3.18 19.24 5.80
N GLY A 21 -4.33 18.63 6.12
CA GLY A 21 -5.42 19.24 6.89
C GLY A 21 -6.29 20.27 6.15
N ALA A 22 -5.99 20.60 4.88
CA ALA A 22 -6.75 21.61 4.15
C ALA A 22 -8.19 21.17 3.82
N ALA A 23 -9.07 22.14 3.54
CA ALA A 23 -10.46 21.88 3.17
C ALA A 23 -10.59 20.95 1.95
N ASN A 24 -9.74 21.16 0.93
CA ASN A 24 -9.69 20.41 -0.32
C ASN A 24 -8.71 19.21 -0.32
N ALA A 25 -8.09 18.88 0.81
CA ALA A 25 -7.17 17.75 0.87
C ALA A 25 -7.90 16.41 0.69
N THR A 26 -7.21 15.39 0.18
CA THR A 26 -7.80 14.05 -0.06
C THR A 26 -7.02 12.94 0.66
N LYS A 27 -7.68 11.78 0.84
CA LYS A 27 -7.11 10.56 1.46
C LYS A 27 -6.38 10.87 2.79
N ASP A 28 -5.16 10.38 2.98
CA ASP A 28 -4.38 10.47 4.21
C ASP A 28 -3.99 11.93 4.52
N LEU A 29 -3.77 12.77 3.49
CA LEU A 29 -3.46 14.19 3.67
C LEU A 29 -4.62 14.96 4.31
N LYS A 30 -5.85 14.47 4.17
CA LYS A 30 -7.03 15.14 4.75
C LYS A 30 -7.09 15.02 6.27
N TYR A 31 -6.80 13.84 6.82
CA TYR A 31 -7.02 13.54 8.24
C TYR A 31 -5.84 12.83 8.93
N ILE A 32 -5.17 11.89 8.27
CA ILE A 32 -4.13 11.05 8.90
C ILE A 32 -2.83 11.82 9.10
N VAL A 33 -2.25 12.35 8.02
CA VAL A 33 -0.99 13.10 8.05
C VAL A 33 -1.03 14.30 9.00
N PRO A 34 -2.04 15.21 8.99
CA PRO A 34 -2.04 16.34 9.93
C PRO A 34 -2.11 15.90 11.40
N VAL A 35 -2.93 14.90 11.74
CA VAL A 35 -3.04 14.38 13.12
C VAL A 35 -1.74 13.70 13.56
N VAL A 36 -1.12 12.91 12.70
CA VAL A 36 0.17 12.26 13.00
C VAL A 36 1.30 13.29 13.16
N GLN A 37 1.29 14.37 12.37
CA GLN A 37 2.22 15.50 12.57
C GLN A 37 2.00 16.23 13.90
N GLU A 38 0.77 16.33 14.40
CA GLU A 38 0.49 16.89 15.73
C GLU A 38 0.97 15.96 16.84
N ILE A 39 0.74 14.66 16.73
CA ILE A 39 1.27 13.65 17.66
C ILE A 39 2.81 13.72 17.72
N LEU A 40 3.49 13.83 16.57
CA LEU A 40 4.96 13.93 16.51
C LEU A 40 5.52 15.23 17.10
N LYS A 41 4.76 16.34 17.08
CA LYS A 41 5.15 17.58 17.80
C LYS A 41 5.10 17.41 19.32
N ILE A 42 4.18 16.58 19.82
CA ILE A 42 4.01 16.31 21.26
C ILE A 42 5.02 15.25 21.73
N ASN A 43 5.22 14.19 20.96
CA ASN A 43 6.17 13.12 21.24
C ASN A 43 6.95 12.72 19.97
N PRO A 44 8.11 13.35 19.70
CA PRO A 44 8.95 13.01 18.55
C PRO A 44 9.50 11.58 18.56
N SER A 45 9.48 10.90 19.72
CA SER A 45 10.00 9.54 19.91
C SER A 45 8.94 8.44 19.72
N VAL A 46 7.69 8.79 19.40
CA VAL A 46 6.64 7.80 19.14
C VAL A 46 6.99 6.96 17.91
N LYS A 47 6.82 5.64 18.01
CA LYS A 47 7.04 4.71 16.89
C LYS A 47 5.75 4.55 16.11
N ILE A 48 5.81 4.77 14.81
CA ILE A 48 4.66 4.67 13.91
C ILE A 48 4.79 3.40 13.09
N MET A 49 3.75 2.57 13.09
CA MET A 49 3.70 1.31 12.35
C MET A 49 2.57 1.37 11.32
N ALA A 50 2.84 0.87 10.10
CA ALA A 50 1.84 0.80 9.04
C ALA A 50 1.56 -0.65 8.64
N SER A 51 0.28 -0.98 8.42
CA SER A 51 -0.14 -2.32 8.02
C SER A 51 -1.20 -2.19 6.91
N PRO A 52 -0.95 -2.73 5.70
CA PRO A 52 -1.90 -2.61 4.61
C PRO A 52 -3.00 -3.65 4.75
N TRP A 53 -4.24 -3.21 4.56
CA TRP A 53 -5.39 -4.10 4.49
C TRP A 53 -5.49 -4.85 3.15
N SER A 54 -4.96 -4.31 2.06
CA SER A 54 -5.04 -4.91 0.72
C SER A 54 -4.05 -4.24 -0.21
N ALA A 55 -3.55 -4.97 -1.23
CA ALA A 55 -2.99 -4.34 -2.42
C ALA A 55 -4.09 -3.55 -3.18
N PRO A 56 -3.71 -2.60 -4.05
CA PRO A 56 -4.61 -2.00 -5.04
C PRO A 56 -5.41 -3.06 -5.81
N ALA A 57 -6.68 -2.77 -6.08
CA ALA A 57 -7.62 -3.73 -6.66
C ALA A 57 -7.13 -4.40 -7.96
N TRP A 58 -6.39 -3.66 -8.80
CA TRP A 58 -5.83 -4.14 -10.06
C TRP A 58 -4.68 -5.15 -9.91
N MET A 59 -4.03 -5.20 -8.74
CA MET A 59 -3.00 -6.19 -8.41
C MET A 59 -3.59 -7.52 -7.92
N LYS A 60 -4.91 -7.57 -7.71
CA LYS A 60 -5.60 -8.71 -7.10
C LYS A 60 -6.34 -9.53 -8.15
N ASN A 61 -6.38 -10.85 -7.94
CA ASN A 61 -7.09 -11.77 -8.83
C ASN A 61 -8.60 -11.51 -8.91
N THR A 62 -9.20 -10.88 -7.89
CA THR A 62 -10.61 -10.50 -7.86
C THR A 62 -10.93 -9.15 -8.50
N GLY A 63 -9.92 -8.33 -8.84
CA GLY A 63 -10.15 -6.96 -9.29
C GLY A 63 -10.81 -6.05 -8.23
N ASN A 64 -10.89 -6.47 -6.97
CA ASN A 64 -11.66 -5.80 -5.91
C ASN A 64 -10.83 -5.65 -4.62
N LEU A 65 -11.03 -4.56 -3.88
CA LEU A 65 -10.39 -4.36 -2.57
C LEU A 65 -10.98 -5.26 -1.48
N LYS A 66 -12.28 -5.58 -1.57
CA LYS A 66 -13.06 -6.26 -0.53
C LYS A 66 -13.19 -7.77 -0.78
N MET A 67 -13.72 -8.47 0.21
CA MET A 67 -14.04 -9.91 0.20
C MET A 67 -12.80 -10.80 0.03
N GLY A 68 -11.66 -10.36 0.57
CA GLY A 68 -10.38 -11.05 0.39
C GLY A 68 -9.92 -11.01 -1.07
N GLY A 69 -9.75 -12.19 -1.68
CA GLY A 69 -8.94 -12.34 -2.89
C GLY A 69 -7.44 -12.30 -2.57
N LYS A 70 -6.60 -12.53 -3.56
CA LYS A 70 -5.14 -12.66 -3.41
C LYS A 70 -4.40 -11.71 -4.33
N LEU A 71 -3.14 -11.41 -4.00
CA LEU A 71 -2.21 -10.85 -4.97
C LEU A 71 -2.07 -11.81 -6.15
N ARG A 72 -1.87 -11.29 -7.37
CA ARG A 72 -1.57 -12.06 -8.58
C ARG A 72 -0.11 -12.53 -8.60
N PHE A 73 0.28 -13.23 -7.51
CA PHE A 73 1.66 -13.59 -7.21
C PHE A 73 2.25 -14.48 -8.31
N GLY A 74 3.45 -14.14 -8.78
CA GLY A 74 4.15 -14.83 -9.87
C GLY A 74 3.60 -14.53 -11.27
N GLU A 75 2.53 -13.75 -11.41
CA GLU A 75 2.09 -13.24 -12.71
C GLU A 75 2.87 -11.98 -13.10
N TYR A 76 3.08 -11.78 -14.40
CA TYR A 76 3.69 -10.57 -14.95
C TYR A 76 2.66 -9.45 -15.19
N THR A 77 3.07 -8.21 -14.93
CA THR A 77 2.23 -7.01 -14.95
C THR A 77 2.14 -6.33 -16.33
N GLY A 78 2.79 -6.86 -17.36
CA GLY A 78 2.69 -6.32 -18.72
C GLY A 78 3.83 -6.78 -19.62
N ASN A 79 4.25 -5.91 -20.54
CA ASN A 79 5.33 -6.18 -21.48
C ASN A 79 6.70 -6.07 -20.80
N GLY A 80 7.07 -7.09 -20.03
CA GLY A 80 8.34 -7.22 -19.34
C GLY A 80 8.41 -8.56 -18.62
N TYR A 81 9.61 -9.17 -18.59
CA TYR A 81 9.84 -10.49 -18.01
C TYR A 81 10.98 -10.49 -16.96
N ASP A 82 11.37 -9.32 -16.44
CA ASP A 82 12.27 -9.26 -15.28
C ASP A 82 11.48 -9.54 -14.01
N LYS A 83 11.69 -10.72 -13.42
CA LYS A 83 10.99 -11.17 -12.21
C LYS A 83 11.13 -10.21 -11.02
N ASN A 84 12.18 -9.38 -10.96
CA ASN A 84 12.44 -8.48 -9.83
C ASN A 84 11.79 -7.09 -10.02
N LYS A 85 11.07 -6.88 -11.12
CA LYS A 85 10.56 -5.57 -11.53
C LYS A 85 9.13 -5.65 -12.07
N ASP A 86 8.89 -6.64 -12.93
CA ASP A 86 7.73 -6.71 -13.80
C ASP A 86 6.63 -7.68 -13.28
N THR A 87 6.83 -8.39 -12.17
CA THR A 87 5.78 -9.21 -11.51
C THR A 87 4.95 -8.44 -10.48
N PHE A 88 3.77 -8.92 -10.11
CA PHE A 88 2.87 -8.21 -9.18
C PHE A 88 3.48 -8.02 -7.80
N GLU A 89 4.17 -9.02 -7.26
CA GLU A 89 4.93 -8.91 -6.01
C GLU A 89 6.05 -7.86 -6.11
N SER A 90 6.79 -7.82 -7.23
CA SER A 90 7.84 -6.81 -7.45
C SER A 90 7.29 -5.39 -7.58
N VAL A 91 6.11 -5.20 -8.20
CA VAL A 91 5.43 -3.89 -8.20
C VAL A 91 4.89 -3.56 -6.81
N TYR A 92 4.38 -4.54 -6.06
CA TYR A 92 3.83 -4.33 -4.72
C TYR A 92 4.93 -4.01 -3.67
N ALA A 93 6.11 -4.63 -3.75
CA ALA A 93 7.27 -4.23 -2.96
C ALA A 93 7.64 -2.74 -3.22
N ARG A 94 7.63 -2.31 -4.48
CA ARG A 94 7.82 -0.89 -4.84
C ARG A 94 6.68 0.02 -4.35
N TYR A 95 5.47 -0.50 -4.16
CA TYR A 95 4.35 0.23 -3.56
C TYR A 95 4.61 0.57 -2.09
N PHE A 96 5.19 -0.35 -1.31
CA PHE A 96 5.65 -0.05 0.06
C PHE A 96 6.71 1.04 0.06
N ILE A 97 7.72 0.96 -0.81
CA ILE A 97 8.77 1.99 -0.92
C ILE A 97 8.13 3.36 -1.21
N LYS A 98 7.19 3.45 -2.17
CA LYS A 98 6.47 4.70 -2.48
C LYS A 98 5.64 5.23 -1.31
N TYR A 99 5.05 4.35 -0.49
CA TYR A 99 4.33 4.72 0.72
C TYR A 99 5.26 5.30 1.80
N LEU A 100 6.39 4.63 2.07
CA LEU A 100 7.41 5.07 3.01
C LEU A 100 8.01 6.43 2.59
N GLU A 101 8.41 6.57 1.32
CA GLU A 101 8.87 7.84 0.73
C GLU A 101 7.83 8.96 0.87
N ALA A 102 6.54 8.65 0.65
CA ALA A 102 5.47 9.63 0.70
C ALA A 102 5.23 10.15 2.13
N TYR A 103 5.20 9.28 3.14
CA TYR A 103 5.08 9.68 4.54
C TYR A 103 6.34 10.42 5.05
N GLN A 104 7.52 9.98 4.63
CA GLN A 104 8.78 10.64 4.99
C GLN A 104 8.88 12.08 4.46
N LYS A 105 8.31 12.39 3.28
CA LYS A 105 8.20 13.76 2.75
C LYS A 105 7.38 14.71 3.64
N TYR A 106 6.50 14.19 4.49
CA TYR A 106 5.74 14.96 5.47
C TYR A 106 6.37 14.91 6.87
N GLY A 107 7.61 14.43 7.00
CA GLY A 107 8.31 14.32 8.29
C GLY A 107 7.78 13.20 9.18
N ILE A 108 7.11 12.19 8.62
CA ILE A 108 6.55 11.05 9.36
C ILE A 108 7.42 9.81 9.10
N PRO A 109 8.34 9.44 10.00
CA PRO A 109 9.12 8.22 9.87
C PRO A 109 8.28 7.00 10.27
N ILE A 110 8.01 6.11 9.31
CA ILE A 110 7.41 4.81 9.60
C ILE A 110 8.51 3.89 10.15
N TYR A 111 8.36 3.47 11.41
CA TYR A 111 9.32 2.64 12.14
C TYR A 111 9.24 1.15 11.75
N ALA A 112 8.03 0.66 11.47
CA ALA A 112 7.79 -0.74 11.15
C ALA A 112 6.63 -0.90 10.16
N ILE A 113 6.68 -1.99 9.39
CA ILE A 113 5.58 -2.43 8.53
C ILE A 113 5.31 -3.93 8.73
N THR A 114 4.10 -4.36 8.38
CA THR A 114 3.79 -5.77 8.06
C THR A 114 3.48 -5.89 6.57
N ILE A 115 3.73 -7.06 5.99
CA ILE A 115 3.34 -7.38 4.60
C ILE A 115 1.82 -7.25 4.40
N GLN A 116 1.02 -7.66 5.40
CA GLN A 116 -0.45 -7.69 5.30
C GLN A 116 -1.08 -7.66 6.70
N ASN A 117 -2.16 -6.90 6.89
CA ASN A 117 -3.01 -7.03 8.07
C ASN A 117 -3.98 -8.22 7.89
N GLU A 118 -4.08 -9.11 8.89
CA GLU A 118 -4.98 -10.29 8.89
C GLU A 118 -4.94 -11.10 7.57
N PRO A 119 -3.78 -11.68 7.18
CA PRO A 119 -3.60 -12.37 5.89
C PRO A 119 -4.47 -13.62 5.67
N SER A 120 -5.26 -14.04 6.66
CA SER A 120 -6.25 -15.13 6.56
C SER A 120 -7.70 -14.65 6.41
N ASN A 121 -7.96 -13.34 6.40
CA ASN A 121 -9.32 -12.78 6.46
C ASN A 121 -9.89 -12.37 5.08
N ALA A 122 -11.19 -12.61 4.89
CA ALA A 122 -11.95 -12.32 3.66
C ALA A 122 -13.03 -11.24 3.89
N ALA A 123 -12.70 -10.18 4.63
CA ALA A 123 -13.67 -9.22 5.16
C ALA A 123 -14.39 -8.35 4.11
N MET A 124 -15.49 -7.72 4.53
CA MET A 124 -16.32 -6.82 3.70
C MET A 124 -15.75 -5.39 3.53
N TRP A 125 -14.68 -5.07 4.24
CA TRP A 125 -13.81 -3.90 4.03
C TRP A 125 -12.58 -4.34 3.22
N PRO A 126 -11.59 -3.46 2.91
CA PRO A 126 -10.38 -3.89 2.23
C PRO A 126 -9.72 -5.07 2.97
N ALA A 127 -9.43 -6.15 2.24
CA ALA A 127 -8.83 -7.37 2.77
C ALA A 127 -8.07 -8.09 1.66
N MET A 128 -6.95 -8.74 1.95
CA MET A 128 -6.22 -9.57 0.98
C MET A 128 -5.61 -10.78 1.68
N ILE A 129 -5.93 -11.96 1.15
CA ILE A 129 -5.47 -13.25 1.66
C ILE A 129 -4.09 -13.55 1.07
N TRP A 130 -3.21 -14.06 1.91
CA TRP A 130 -1.93 -14.63 1.49
C TRP A 130 -1.82 -16.08 1.95
N LYS A 131 -1.13 -16.90 1.16
CA LYS A 131 -0.59 -18.18 1.65
C LYS A 131 0.71 -17.96 2.42
N ILE A 132 1.14 -18.97 3.17
CA ILE A 132 2.38 -18.91 3.98
C ILE A 132 3.62 -18.92 3.08
N ASP A 133 3.62 -19.71 2.00
CA ASP A 133 4.64 -19.71 0.93
C ASP A 133 4.79 -18.32 0.29
N GLU A 134 3.67 -17.70 -0.10
CA GLU A 134 3.63 -16.36 -0.70
C GLU A 134 4.17 -15.27 0.26
N LEU A 135 3.92 -15.38 1.57
CA LEU A 135 4.47 -14.47 2.58
C LEU A 135 5.98 -14.65 2.79
N ILE A 136 6.47 -15.90 2.76
CA ILE A 136 7.89 -16.22 2.92
C ILE A 136 8.70 -15.77 1.70
N GLU A 137 8.15 -15.88 0.50
CA GLU A 137 8.84 -15.44 -0.72
C GLU A 137 8.83 -13.90 -0.89
N PHE A 138 7.87 -13.19 -0.27
CA PHE A 138 7.79 -11.73 -0.33
C PHE A 138 8.64 -10.99 0.74
N GLY A 139 8.89 -11.61 1.89
CA GLY A 139 9.47 -10.99 3.10
C GLY A 139 10.98 -11.09 3.20
#